data_AF-A0A971G5X1-F1
#
_entry.id   AF-A0A971G5X1-F1
#
_cell.length_a   1.000
_cell.length_b   1.000
_cell.length_c   1.000
_cell.angle_alpha   90.00
_cell.angle_beta   90.00
_cell.angle_gamma   90.00
#
_symmetry.space_group_name_H-M   'P 1'
#
loop_
_entity.id
_entity.type
_entity.pdbx_description
1 polymer ?
#
loop_
_entity_poly.entity_id
_entity_poly.type
_entity_poly.pdbx_seq_one_letter_code
_entity_poly.pdbx_strand_id
1 'polypeptide(L)'
;MVAGSIAHRAGPHFCPPRARDAVKVLVTGSAGLIGSEAVEAFDAMGFPVHGVDNNGRADFFGPRGDTTWNRQRLEARCPGYVHHDLDIRDRAGVDDLLRRGGYELVIHAAAQPSHDLAAGRPFDDFDTNAVGTLNLLEACRRHSPEAVFITVSTNKVYGDNPNRLPLVELETRHDFADPDFAGIDETMSIEGCLHSLFGASKVAADVLTQEYGRYFGMPTAAFRGGCLTGPHHSGVELHGFLSYLVAQAIAEGPYTIYGYDGKQVRDQIHSADVVSAFWAFAQDPRPGEVYNLGGGKQNAASLIECVEAIAARTGKRPALTYDPQNRVGDHICYYTDMSKFREHYPGWEQRWSLDAIIDEMVGSMSAAHRT
;
A
#
# COMPACT_ATOMS: atom_id res chain seq x y z
N MET A 1 5.04 3.65 46.29
CA MET A 1 3.72 4.03 45.76
C MET A 1 3.88 5.27 44.91
N VAL A 2 4.12 5.10 43.62
CA VAL A 2 3.97 6.17 42.62
C VAL A 2 3.35 5.47 41.41
N ALA A 3 2.03 5.63 41.28
CA ALA A 3 1.28 5.13 40.15
C ALA A 3 1.60 6.02 38.94
N GLY A 4 2.27 5.44 37.95
CA GLY A 4 2.47 6.07 36.65
C GLY A 4 1.15 6.07 35.88
N SER A 5 0.61 7.26 35.65
CA SER A 5 -0.53 7.51 34.77
C SER A 5 -0.18 7.10 33.33
N ILE A 6 -0.73 5.98 32.87
CA ILE A 6 -0.72 5.58 31.47
C ILE A 6 -1.69 6.51 30.74
N ALA A 7 -1.16 7.42 29.92
CA ALA A 7 -1.95 8.24 29.03
C ALA A 7 -2.67 7.33 28.01
N HIS A 8 -4.00 7.30 28.06
CA HIS A 8 -4.83 6.73 27.00
C HIS A 8 -4.55 7.47 25.69
N ARG A 9 -4.04 6.75 24.69
CA ARG A 9 -3.89 7.26 23.31
C ARG A 9 -5.28 7.51 22.72
N ALA A 10 -5.54 8.74 22.28
CA ALA A 10 -6.65 9.05 21.41
C ALA A 10 -6.38 8.41 20.03
N GLY A 11 -7.17 7.41 19.67
CA GLY A 11 -7.13 6.81 18.33
C GLY A 11 -7.57 7.79 17.24
N PRO A 12 -7.35 7.49 15.95
CA PRO A 12 -7.83 8.31 14.86
C PRO A 12 -9.34 8.51 14.99
N HIS A 13 -9.78 9.77 15.06
CA HIS A 13 -11.19 10.13 14.94
C HIS A 13 -11.65 9.79 13.53
N PHE A 14 -12.12 8.55 13.34
CA PHE A 14 -12.96 8.15 12.23
C PHE A 14 -14.33 8.78 12.46
N CYS A 15 -14.84 9.55 11.49
CA CYS A 15 -16.20 10.06 11.56
C CYS A 15 -17.15 8.84 11.55
N PRO A 16 -17.99 8.64 12.58
CA PRO A 16 -18.90 7.50 12.59
C PRO A 16 -19.91 7.62 11.44
N PRO A 17 -20.26 6.51 10.76
CA PRO A 17 -21.16 6.54 9.62
C PRO A 17 -22.53 7.12 10.00
N ARG A 18 -23.12 7.88 9.07
CA ARG A 18 -24.56 8.18 9.11
C ARG A 18 -25.31 6.89 8.84
N ALA A 19 -26.01 6.36 9.85
CA ALA A 19 -27.05 5.33 9.80
C ALA A 19 -27.17 4.57 8.47
N ARG A 20 -26.20 3.70 8.18
CA ARG A 20 -26.37 2.56 7.28
C ARG A 20 -26.26 1.30 8.14
N ASP A 21 -26.98 0.26 7.74
CA ASP A 21 -26.86 -1.09 8.30
C ASP A 21 -25.38 -1.54 8.26
N ALA A 22 -25.00 -2.48 9.12
CA ALA A 22 -23.61 -2.89 9.30
C ALA A 22 -22.95 -3.35 7.98
N VAL A 23 -21.94 -2.60 7.52
CA VAL A 23 -21.20 -2.89 6.28
C VAL A 23 -20.36 -4.14 6.46
N LYS A 24 -20.55 -5.17 5.64
CA LYS A 24 -19.70 -6.36 5.65
C LYS A 24 -18.53 -6.20 4.67
N VAL A 25 -17.31 -6.31 5.20
CA VAL A 25 -16.07 -6.01 4.46
C VAL A 25 -15.32 -7.29 4.10
N LEU A 26 -14.88 -7.41 2.85
CA LEU A 26 -13.90 -8.41 2.41
C LEU A 26 -12.55 -7.71 2.15
N VAL A 27 -11.49 -8.17 2.80
CA VAL A 27 -10.12 -7.69 2.59
C VAL A 27 -9.26 -8.84 2.09
N THR A 28 -8.78 -8.77 0.85
CA THR A 28 -7.77 -9.73 0.35
C THR A 28 -6.37 -9.20 0.62
N GLY A 29 -5.40 -10.09 0.89
CA GLY A 29 -4.07 -9.71 1.39
C GLY A 29 -4.15 -9.20 2.82
N SER A 30 -5.11 -9.72 3.60
CA SER A 30 -5.49 -9.19 4.92
C SER A 30 -4.37 -9.28 5.95
N ALA A 31 -3.39 -10.19 5.78
CA ALA A 31 -2.25 -10.30 6.67
C ALA A 31 -1.04 -9.45 6.20
N GLY A 32 -1.16 -8.75 5.07
CA GLY A 32 -0.19 -7.76 4.60
C GLY A 32 -0.32 -6.40 5.30
N LEU A 33 0.52 -5.44 4.91
CA LEU A 33 0.54 -4.09 5.51
C LEU A 33 -0.83 -3.40 5.41
N ILE A 34 -1.27 -3.08 4.18
CA ILE A 34 -2.51 -2.33 3.95
C ILE A 34 -3.75 -3.16 4.34
N GLY A 35 -3.72 -4.47 4.08
CA GLY A 35 -4.82 -5.35 4.46
C GLY A 35 -5.03 -5.40 5.96
N SER A 36 -3.97 -5.51 6.77
CA SER A 36 -4.11 -5.58 8.22
C SER A 36 -4.56 -4.27 8.85
N GLU A 37 -4.10 -3.13 8.32
CA GLU A 37 -4.62 -1.82 8.72
C GLU A 37 -6.11 -1.69 8.39
N ALA A 38 -6.54 -2.15 7.20
CA ALA A 38 -7.94 -2.13 6.81
C ALA A 38 -8.79 -2.98 7.76
N VAL A 39 -8.33 -4.20 8.08
CA VAL A 39 -9.02 -5.08 9.04
C VAL A 39 -9.20 -4.38 10.39
N GLU A 40 -8.12 -3.84 10.96
CA GLU A 40 -8.19 -3.17 12.26
C GLU A 40 -9.12 -1.95 12.24
N ALA A 41 -9.04 -1.12 11.18
CA ALA A 41 -9.87 0.07 11.06
C ALA A 41 -11.37 -0.25 10.93
N PHE A 42 -11.74 -1.20 10.08
CA PHE A 42 -13.15 -1.54 9.86
C PHE A 42 -13.74 -2.36 11.02
N ASP A 43 -12.96 -3.25 11.65
CA ASP A 43 -13.36 -3.93 12.88
C ASP A 43 -13.62 -2.92 14.01
N ALA A 44 -12.76 -1.90 14.16
CA ALA A 44 -12.95 -0.83 15.13
C ALA A 44 -14.20 0.02 14.88
N MET A 45 -14.73 0.05 13.64
CA MET A 45 -16.02 0.66 13.30
C MET A 45 -17.21 -0.25 13.60
N GLY A 46 -16.97 -1.49 14.07
CA GLY A 46 -18.00 -2.49 14.35
C GLY A 46 -18.46 -3.27 13.12
N PHE A 47 -17.70 -3.22 12.02
CA PHE A 47 -18.03 -3.95 10.79
C PHE A 47 -17.50 -5.38 10.85
N PRO A 48 -18.29 -6.40 10.42
CA PRO A 48 -17.75 -7.74 10.22
C PRO A 48 -16.73 -7.72 9.07
N VAL A 49 -15.53 -8.25 9.30
CA VAL A 49 -14.44 -8.26 8.32
C VAL A 49 -14.02 -9.68 7.99
N HIS A 50 -14.11 -10.06 6.74
CA HIS A 50 -13.55 -11.31 6.24
C HIS A 50 -12.21 -11.04 5.56
N GLY A 51 -11.17 -11.77 5.93
CA GLY A 51 -9.83 -11.65 5.35
C GLY A 51 -9.48 -12.85 4.49
N VAL A 52 -9.00 -12.62 3.27
CA VAL A 52 -8.41 -13.67 2.41
C VAL A 52 -6.90 -13.46 2.36
N ASP A 53 -6.12 -14.44 2.75
CA ASP A 53 -4.66 -14.41 2.63
C ASP A 53 -4.13 -15.84 2.62
N ASN A 54 -3.20 -16.16 1.70
CA ASN A 54 -2.60 -17.49 1.57
C ASN A 54 -1.14 -17.53 2.07
N ASN A 55 -0.67 -16.46 2.74
CA ASN A 55 0.72 -16.28 3.16
C ASN A 55 1.75 -16.44 2.01
N GLY A 56 1.37 -16.14 0.77
CA GLY A 56 2.25 -16.25 -0.40
C GLY A 56 3.55 -15.44 -0.25
N ARG A 57 3.56 -14.40 0.61
CA ARG A 57 4.78 -13.65 0.96
C ARG A 57 5.89 -14.53 1.54
N ALA A 58 5.56 -15.59 2.29
CA ALA A 58 6.55 -16.53 2.82
C ALA A 58 7.26 -17.31 1.70
N ASP A 59 6.54 -17.64 0.62
CA ASP A 59 7.11 -18.28 -0.57
C ASP A 59 7.91 -17.26 -1.42
N PHE A 60 7.40 -16.05 -1.58
CA PHE A 60 8.05 -14.99 -2.36
C PHE A 60 9.34 -14.45 -1.73
N PHE A 61 9.39 -14.33 -0.40
CA PHE A 61 10.48 -13.65 0.31
C PHE A 61 11.14 -14.48 1.41
N GLY A 62 10.81 -15.77 1.49
CA GLY A 62 11.30 -16.68 2.52
C GLY A 62 10.74 -16.37 3.92
N PRO A 63 11.37 -16.89 4.99
CA PRO A 63 10.87 -16.77 6.37
C PRO A 63 10.64 -15.34 6.86
N ARG A 64 11.39 -14.36 6.34
CA ARG A 64 11.21 -12.93 6.69
C ARG A 64 9.95 -12.31 6.05
N GLY A 65 9.41 -12.95 5.02
CA GLY A 65 8.18 -12.53 4.35
C GLY A 65 6.90 -13.03 5.04
N ASP A 66 7.02 -13.99 5.95
CA ASP A 66 5.88 -14.62 6.62
C ASP A 66 4.95 -13.58 7.29
N THR A 67 3.65 -13.76 7.09
CA THR A 67 2.59 -12.91 7.66
C THR A 67 1.73 -13.65 8.68
N THR A 68 2.08 -14.88 9.07
CA THR A 68 1.34 -15.67 10.06
C THR A 68 1.24 -14.93 11.39
N TRP A 69 2.31 -14.24 11.80
CA TRP A 69 2.30 -13.41 13.01
C TRP A 69 1.24 -12.29 12.95
N ASN A 70 1.06 -11.71 11.77
CA ASN A 70 0.12 -10.61 11.57
C ASN A 70 -1.32 -11.14 11.55
N ARG A 71 -1.56 -12.28 10.89
CA ARG A 71 -2.84 -12.99 10.99
C ARG A 71 -3.21 -13.27 12.44
N GLN A 72 -2.32 -13.88 13.21
CA GLN A 72 -2.55 -14.20 14.62
C GLN A 72 -2.83 -12.95 15.45
N ARG A 73 -2.14 -11.83 15.16
CA ARG A 73 -2.43 -10.53 15.78
C ARG A 73 -3.86 -10.08 15.49
N LEU A 74 -4.31 -10.15 14.25
CA LEU A 74 -5.67 -9.77 13.84
C LEU A 74 -6.71 -10.66 14.51
N GLU A 75 -6.54 -11.99 14.48
CA GLU A 75 -7.45 -12.93 15.16
C GLU A 75 -7.57 -12.67 16.66
N ALA A 76 -6.49 -12.22 17.31
CA ALA A 76 -6.49 -11.89 18.73
C ALA A 76 -7.09 -10.52 19.07
N ARG A 77 -7.05 -9.55 18.16
CA ARG A 77 -7.41 -8.15 18.42
C ARG A 77 -8.73 -7.72 17.80
N CYS A 78 -9.15 -8.36 16.72
CA CYS A 78 -10.30 -7.97 15.91
C CYS A 78 -11.39 -9.05 16.03
N PRO A 79 -12.33 -8.93 16.98
CA PRO A 79 -13.35 -9.95 17.22
C PRO A 79 -14.32 -10.15 16.03
N GLY A 80 -14.45 -9.16 15.15
CA GLY A 80 -15.23 -9.25 13.91
C GLY A 80 -14.46 -9.84 12.73
N TYR A 81 -13.18 -10.19 12.90
CA TYR A 81 -12.33 -10.73 11.84
C TYR A 81 -12.50 -12.24 11.65
N VAL A 82 -12.72 -12.66 10.39
CA VAL A 82 -12.77 -14.07 9.97
C VAL A 82 -11.76 -14.30 8.86
N HIS A 83 -10.76 -15.14 9.11
CA HIS A 83 -9.74 -15.47 8.13
C HIS A 83 -10.15 -16.64 7.22
N HIS A 84 -9.83 -16.50 5.93
CA HIS A 84 -9.98 -17.51 4.89
C HIS A 84 -8.61 -17.76 4.27
N ASP A 85 -8.08 -18.97 4.47
CA ASP A 85 -6.87 -19.44 3.80
C ASP A 85 -7.22 -19.83 2.36
N LEU A 86 -7.18 -18.85 1.47
CA LEU A 86 -7.59 -18.96 0.08
C LEU A 86 -6.62 -18.19 -0.82
N ASP A 87 -6.21 -18.84 -1.90
CA ASP A 87 -5.46 -18.18 -2.98
C ASP A 87 -6.43 -17.50 -3.94
N ILE A 88 -6.22 -16.22 -4.22
CA ILE A 88 -7.07 -15.46 -5.17
C ILE A 88 -6.99 -15.98 -6.61
N ARG A 89 -5.99 -16.82 -6.92
CA ARG A 89 -5.88 -17.54 -8.19
C ARG A 89 -6.89 -18.69 -8.30
N ASP A 90 -7.38 -19.22 -7.18
CA ASP A 90 -8.47 -20.20 -7.16
C ASP A 90 -9.80 -19.52 -7.51
N ARG A 91 -10.12 -19.55 -8.81
CA ARG A 91 -11.36 -18.99 -9.34
C ARG A 91 -12.61 -19.57 -8.69
N ALA A 92 -12.63 -20.88 -8.41
CA ALA A 92 -13.81 -21.54 -7.86
C ALA A 92 -14.00 -21.20 -6.37
N GLY A 93 -12.90 -21.17 -5.60
CA GLY A 93 -12.92 -20.76 -4.20
C GLY A 93 -13.31 -19.29 -4.03
N VAL A 94 -12.76 -18.39 -4.87
CA VAL A 94 -13.15 -16.97 -4.88
C VAL A 94 -14.62 -16.80 -5.23
N ASP A 95 -15.11 -17.52 -6.24
CA ASP A 95 -16.52 -17.50 -6.61
C ASP A 95 -17.44 -17.92 -5.45
N ASP A 96 -17.12 -19.04 -4.80
CA ASP A 96 -17.90 -19.57 -3.69
C ASP A 96 -17.90 -18.62 -2.48
N LEU A 97 -16.77 -17.98 -2.19
CA LEU A 97 -16.63 -17.01 -1.11
C LEU A 97 -17.54 -15.79 -1.32
N LEU A 98 -17.51 -15.18 -2.50
CA LEU A 98 -18.34 -14.02 -2.83
C LEU A 98 -19.82 -14.39 -2.84
N ARG A 99 -20.17 -15.55 -3.41
CA ARG A 99 -21.54 -16.08 -3.47
C ARG A 99 -22.19 -16.24 -2.09
N ARG A 100 -21.42 -16.64 -1.08
CA ARG A 100 -21.90 -16.84 0.31
C ARG A 100 -21.73 -15.61 1.19
N GLY A 101 -20.89 -14.67 0.76
CA GLY A 101 -20.38 -13.60 1.60
C GLY A 101 -21.37 -12.47 1.84
N GLY A 102 -22.05 -12.00 0.79
CA GLY A 102 -22.90 -10.81 0.85
C GLY A 102 -22.11 -9.58 1.28
N TYR A 103 -20.97 -9.32 0.64
CA TYR A 103 -20.08 -8.22 1.00
C TYR A 103 -20.56 -6.91 0.36
N GLU A 104 -20.37 -5.80 1.07
CA GLU A 104 -20.73 -4.44 0.61
C GLU A 104 -19.49 -3.61 0.29
N LEU A 105 -18.33 -4.00 0.81
CA LEU A 105 -17.03 -3.40 0.52
C LEU A 105 -16.01 -4.51 0.30
N VAL A 106 -15.29 -4.45 -0.81
CA VAL A 106 -14.16 -5.32 -1.14
C VAL A 106 -12.91 -4.47 -1.31
N ILE A 107 -11.90 -4.72 -0.46
CA ILE A 107 -10.57 -4.11 -0.55
C ILE A 107 -9.60 -5.18 -1.04
N HIS A 108 -9.17 -5.04 -2.28
CA HIS A 108 -8.26 -5.95 -2.93
C HIS A 108 -6.80 -5.49 -2.78
N ALA A 109 -6.13 -5.94 -1.71
CA ALA A 109 -4.72 -5.69 -1.43
C ALA A 109 -3.80 -6.92 -1.61
N ALA A 110 -4.35 -8.10 -1.95
CA ALA A 110 -3.56 -9.27 -2.30
C ALA A 110 -2.78 -9.06 -3.60
N ALA A 111 -1.47 -9.30 -3.58
CA ALA A 111 -0.60 -9.11 -4.73
C ALA A 111 0.73 -9.89 -4.57
N GLN A 112 1.39 -10.17 -5.69
CA GLN A 112 2.84 -10.31 -5.74
C GLN A 112 3.42 -8.87 -5.84
N PRO A 113 4.09 -8.33 -4.82
CA PRO A 113 4.33 -6.89 -4.75
C PRO A 113 5.76 -6.44 -5.14
N SER A 114 6.64 -7.36 -5.55
CA SER A 114 8.05 -7.08 -5.88
C SER A 114 8.30 -7.06 -7.39
N HIS A 115 8.83 -5.94 -7.89
CA HIS A 115 9.22 -5.84 -9.30
C HIS A 115 10.46 -6.65 -9.66
N ASP A 116 11.42 -6.80 -8.73
CA ASP A 116 12.60 -7.63 -8.97
C ASP A 116 12.23 -9.11 -9.06
N LEU A 117 11.33 -9.57 -8.19
CA LEU A 117 10.88 -10.95 -8.18
C LEU A 117 10.08 -11.30 -9.44
N ALA A 118 9.30 -10.35 -9.95
CA ALA A 118 8.47 -10.57 -11.14
C ALA A 118 9.29 -11.00 -12.37
N ALA A 119 10.53 -10.49 -12.51
CA ALA A 119 11.43 -10.91 -13.58
C ALA A 119 11.82 -12.40 -13.51
N GLY A 120 11.96 -12.94 -12.29
CA GLY A 120 12.29 -14.36 -12.06
C GLY A 120 11.07 -15.28 -11.97
N ARG A 121 9.88 -14.75 -11.65
CA ARG A 121 8.64 -15.50 -11.47
C ARG A 121 7.44 -14.84 -12.19
N PRO A 122 7.49 -14.66 -13.51
CA PRO A 122 6.49 -13.86 -14.24
C PRO A 122 5.08 -14.46 -14.23
N PHE A 123 4.95 -15.79 -14.24
CA PHE A 123 3.65 -16.44 -14.14
C PHE A 123 3.02 -16.25 -12.77
N ASP A 124 3.77 -16.42 -11.68
CA ASP A 124 3.25 -16.15 -10.33
C ASP A 124 2.82 -14.69 -10.18
N ASP A 125 3.61 -13.74 -10.72
CA ASP A 125 3.29 -12.32 -10.71
C ASP A 125 1.99 -12.03 -11.47
N PHE A 126 1.89 -12.46 -12.74
CA PHE A 126 0.73 -12.17 -13.57
C PHE A 126 -0.52 -12.92 -13.12
N ASP A 127 -0.40 -14.18 -12.71
CA ASP A 127 -1.54 -14.96 -12.21
C ASP A 127 -2.07 -14.36 -10.91
N THR A 128 -1.19 -13.93 -10.00
CA THR A 128 -1.62 -13.31 -8.74
C THR A 128 -2.25 -11.95 -8.99
N ASN A 129 -1.53 -11.07 -9.70
CA ASN A 129 -1.93 -9.67 -9.83
C ASN A 129 -3.03 -9.47 -10.87
N ALA A 130 -2.92 -10.04 -12.06
CA ALA A 130 -3.90 -9.81 -13.13
C ALA A 130 -5.06 -10.81 -13.07
N VAL A 131 -4.75 -12.12 -13.05
CA VAL A 131 -5.79 -13.16 -13.04
C VAL A 131 -6.56 -13.19 -11.72
N GLY A 132 -5.87 -13.02 -10.59
CA GLY A 132 -6.50 -12.91 -9.28
C GLY A 132 -7.46 -11.71 -9.17
N THR A 133 -7.08 -10.54 -9.67
CA THR A 133 -7.98 -9.38 -9.75
C THR A 133 -9.20 -9.67 -10.64
N LEU A 134 -9.00 -10.30 -11.81
CA LEU A 134 -10.12 -10.69 -12.69
C LEU A 134 -11.09 -11.64 -11.99
N ASN A 135 -10.58 -12.66 -11.28
CA ASN A 135 -11.40 -13.60 -10.53
C ASN A 135 -12.29 -12.88 -9.50
N LEU A 136 -11.71 -11.92 -8.76
CA LEU A 136 -12.42 -11.15 -7.75
C LEU A 136 -13.45 -10.19 -8.35
N LEU A 137 -13.10 -9.45 -9.40
CA LEU A 137 -14.01 -8.54 -10.09
C LEU A 137 -15.22 -9.29 -10.67
N GLU A 138 -14.99 -10.41 -11.35
CA GLU A 138 -16.07 -11.20 -11.95
C GLU A 138 -16.95 -11.89 -10.90
N ALA A 139 -16.36 -12.37 -9.79
CA ALA A 139 -17.13 -12.92 -8.68
C ALA A 139 -17.97 -11.83 -7.98
N CYS A 140 -17.40 -10.64 -7.78
CA CYS A 140 -18.11 -9.48 -7.24
C CYS A 140 -19.27 -9.07 -8.15
N ARG A 141 -19.04 -8.93 -9.47
CA ARG A 141 -20.09 -8.60 -10.45
C ARG A 141 -21.27 -9.57 -10.41
N ARG A 142 -21.02 -10.87 -10.25
CA ARG A 142 -22.08 -11.90 -10.25
C ARG A 142 -22.88 -11.98 -8.96
N HIS A 143 -22.25 -11.74 -7.81
CA HIS A 143 -22.86 -12.03 -6.50
C HIS A 143 -23.05 -10.81 -5.61
N SER A 144 -22.35 -9.71 -5.89
CA SER A 144 -22.37 -8.47 -5.11
C SER A 144 -22.11 -7.25 -6.03
N PRO A 145 -22.89 -7.05 -7.12
CA PRO A 145 -22.62 -6.00 -8.10
C PRO A 145 -22.66 -4.57 -7.55
N GLU A 146 -23.38 -4.35 -6.45
CA GLU A 146 -23.49 -3.07 -5.75
C GLU A 146 -22.35 -2.82 -4.75
N ALA A 147 -21.50 -3.82 -4.50
CA ALA A 147 -20.41 -3.70 -3.54
C ALA A 147 -19.32 -2.76 -4.07
N VAL A 148 -18.86 -1.87 -3.21
CA VAL A 148 -17.72 -1.01 -3.47
C VAL A 148 -16.48 -1.89 -3.65
N PHE A 149 -15.80 -1.78 -4.79
CA PHE A 149 -14.62 -2.58 -5.09
C PHE A 149 -13.38 -1.70 -5.27
N ILE A 150 -12.44 -1.82 -4.33
CA ILE A 150 -11.20 -1.04 -4.31
C ILE A 150 -10.03 -1.95 -4.65
N THR A 151 -9.32 -1.64 -5.73
CA THR A 151 -8.05 -2.29 -6.08
C THR A 151 -6.89 -1.43 -5.60
N VAL A 152 -6.00 -2.00 -4.80
CA VAL A 152 -4.72 -1.35 -4.45
C VAL A 152 -3.75 -1.53 -5.62
N SER A 153 -3.71 -0.54 -6.51
CA SER A 153 -2.80 -0.45 -7.66
C SER A 153 -1.46 0.16 -7.24
N THR A 154 -0.65 0.65 -8.18
CA THR A 154 0.69 1.19 -7.92
C THR A 154 1.06 2.30 -8.90
N ASN A 155 1.91 3.22 -8.49
CA ASN A 155 2.56 4.17 -9.38
C ASN A 155 3.43 3.52 -10.48
N LYS A 156 3.79 2.24 -10.34
CA LYS A 156 4.53 1.50 -11.38
C LYS A 156 3.71 1.25 -12.65
N VAL A 157 2.40 1.52 -12.63
CA VAL A 157 1.58 1.57 -13.85
C VAL A 157 1.99 2.71 -14.79
N TYR A 158 2.71 3.72 -14.31
CA TYR A 158 3.27 4.77 -15.17
C TYR A 158 4.59 4.36 -15.84
N GLY A 159 5.12 3.18 -15.52
CA GLY A 159 6.45 2.74 -15.94
C GLY A 159 7.52 3.78 -15.64
N ASP A 160 8.49 3.94 -16.53
CA ASP A 160 9.56 4.94 -16.39
C ASP A 160 9.18 6.34 -16.91
N ASN A 161 7.91 6.62 -17.24
CA ASN A 161 7.48 7.94 -17.71
C ASN A 161 7.82 9.10 -16.74
N PRO A 162 7.72 8.95 -15.40
CA PRO A 162 8.16 10.01 -14.48
C PRO A 162 9.61 10.46 -14.71
N ASN A 163 10.49 9.55 -15.18
CA ASN A 163 11.91 9.85 -15.44
C ASN A 163 12.12 10.71 -16.71
N ARG A 164 11.09 10.89 -17.54
CA ARG A 164 11.14 11.73 -18.75
C ARG A 164 10.84 13.20 -18.45
N LEU A 165 10.30 13.49 -17.27
CA LEU A 165 10.08 14.86 -16.81
C LEU A 165 11.43 15.53 -16.49
N PRO A 166 11.55 16.86 -16.63
CA PRO A 166 12.77 17.57 -16.26
C PRO A 166 13.09 17.41 -14.77
N LEU A 167 14.28 16.89 -14.46
CA LEU A 167 14.76 16.70 -13.10
C LEU A 167 16.02 17.53 -12.85
N VAL A 168 16.21 17.94 -11.60
CA VAL A 168 17.45 18.52 -11.08
C VAL A 168 18.01 17.63 -10.00
N GLU A 169 19.34 17.51 -9.96
CA GLU A 169 20.04 16.86 -8.86
C GLU A 169 20.43 17.92 -7.82
N LEU A 170 20.05 17.69 -6.57
CA LEU A 170 20.40 18.50 -5.42
C LEU A 170 21.41 17.75 -4.54
N GLU A 171 21.84 18.38 -3.45
CA GLU A 171 22.81 17.80 -2.52
C GLU A 171 22.34 16.44 -1.98
N THR A 172 21.08 16.35 -1.53
CA THR A 172 20.55 15.16 -0.84
C THR A 172 19.52 14.37 -1.65
N ARG A 173 19.11 14.84 -2.83
CA ARG A 173 17.98 14.26 -3.56
C ARG A 173 17.95 14.66 -5.03
N HIS A 174 17.18 13.93 -5.83
CA HIS A 174 16.63 14.46 -7.09
C HIS A 174 15.28 15.14 -6.85
N ASP A 175 14.97 16.19 -7.59
CA ASP A 175 13.65 16.83 -7.60
C ASP A 175 13.23 17.18 -9.03
N PHE A 176 11.97 17.51 -9.24
CA PHE A 176 11.52 18.06 -10.51
C PHE A 176 12.06 19.49 -10.67
N ALA A 177 12.42 19.85 -11.90
CA ALA A 177 13.04 21.13 -12.19
C ALA A 177 12.09 22.31 -11.97
N ASP A 178 10.78 22.08 -12.07
CA ASP A 178 9.75 23.06 -11.76
C ASP A 178 9.42 23.02 -10.26
N PRO A 179 9.70 24.10 -9.49
CA PRO A 179 9.42 24.14 -8.06
C PRO A 179 7.92 24.14 -7.74
N ASP A 180 7.06 24.55 -8.66
CA ASP A 180 5.61 24.61 -8.50
C ASP A 180 4.92 23.31 -8.93
N PHE A 181 5.68 22.33 -9.46
CA PHE A 181 5.15 21.03 -9.83
C PHE A 181 4.60 20.30 -8.59
N ALA A 182 3.31 19.96 -8.62
CA ALA A 182 2.58 19.36 -7.51
C ALA A 182 2.83 17.85 -7.36
N GLY A 183 3.23 17.17 -8.45
CA GLY A 183 3.50 15.74 -8.49
C GLY A 183 2.90 15.07 -9.71
N ILE A 184 3.00 13.74 -9.72
CA ILE A 184 2.43 12.90 -10.78
C ILE A 184 0.91 12.75 -10.53
N ASP A 185 0.11 13.14 -11.52
CA ASP A 185 -1.35 13.02 -11.52
C ASP A 185 -1.84 11.83 -12.39
N GLU A 186 -3.16 11.65 -12.49
CA GLU A 186 -3.78 10.57 -13.27
C GLU A 186 -3.67 10.78 -14.79
N THR A 187 -3.26 11.96 -15.26
CA THR A 187 -3.10 12.29 -16.68
C THR A 187 -1.80 11.76 -17.28
N MET A 188 -0.83 11.38 -16.43
CA MET A 188 0.39 10.74 -16.88
C MET A 188 0.10 9.46 -17.66
N SER A 189 0.71 9.35 -18.84
CA SER A 189 0.52 8.20 -19.71
C SER A 189 1.03 6.90 -19.09
N ILE A 190 0.32 5.80 -19.34
CA ILE A 190 0.77 4.42 -19.09
C ILE A 190 1.27 3.75 -20.38
N GLU A 191 1.45 4.50 -21.45
CA GLU A 191 1.85 3.99 -22.77
C GLU A 191 3.30 4.34 -23.10
N GLY A 192 3.93 3.49 -23.92
CA GLY A 192 5.25 3.74 -24.49
C GLY A 192 6.38 3.87 -23.46
N CYS A 193 6.26 3.20 -22.31
CA CYS A 193 7.22 3.22 -21.20
C CYS A 193 7.54 1.82 -20.67
N LEU A 194 8.65 1.72 -19.93
CA LEU A 194 9.09 0.46 -19.33
C LEU A 194 8.43 0.26 -17.96
N HIS A 195 7.47 -0.65 -17.89
CA HIS A 195 6.70 -0.93 -16.67
C HIS A 195 7.39 -1.87 -15.68
N SER A 196 8.35 -2.69 -16.14
CA SER A 196 8.68 -4.01 -15.56
C SER A 196 7.53 -5.03 -15.72
N LEU A 197 7.77 -6.31 -15.41
CA LEU A 197 6.72 -7.34 -15.46
C LEU A 197 5.68 -7.14 -14.34
N PHE A 198 6.11 -6.70 -13.16
CA PHE A 198 5.21 -6.31 -12.07
C PHE A 198 4.31 -5.13 -12.49
N GLY A 199 4.89 -4.09 -13.10
CA GLY A 199 4.09 -2.97 -13.58
C GLY A 199 3.06 -3.41 -14.63
N ALA A 200 3.43 -4.32 -15.53
CA ALA A 200 2.52 -4.84 -16.55
C ALA A 200 1.33 -5.63 -15.95
N SER A 201 1.57 -6.50 -14.97
CA SER A 201 0.48 -7.23 -14.30
C SER A 201 -0.42 -6.30 -13.48
N LYS A 202 0.15 -5.26 -12.87
CA LYS A 202 -0.62 -4.21 -12.18
C LYS A 202 -1.40 -3.30 -13.13
N VAL A 203 -0.87 -2.98 -14.32
CA VAL A 203 -1.63 -2.28 -15.37
C VAL A 203 -2.85 -3.10 -15.77
N ALA A 204 -2.70 -4.41 -15.97
CA ALA A 204 -3.83 -5.28 -16.28
C ALA A 204 -4.90 -5.23 -15.18
N ALA A 205 -4.51 -5.35 -13.90
CA ALA A 205 -5.43 -5.24 -12.76
C ALA A 205 -6.12 -3.87 -12.66
N ASP A 206 -5.35 -2.80 -12.85
CA ASP A 206 -5.81 -1.40 -12.81
C ASP A 206 -6.86 -1.13 -13.89
N VAL A 207 -6.54 -1.44 -15.14
CA VAL A 207 -7.44 -1.25 -16.27
C VAL A 207 -8.66 -2.16 -16.15
N LEU A 208 -8.52 -3.43 -15.74
CA LEU A 208 -9.67 -4.30 -15.47
C LEU A 208 -10.62 -3.68 -14.44
N THR A 209 -10.09 -3.09 -13.37
CA THR A 209 -10.91 -2.44 -12.33
C THR A 209 -11.70 -1.26 -12.91
N GLN A 210 -11.07 -0.43 -13.75
CA GLN A 210 -11.73 0.66 -14.46
C GLN A 210 -12.83 0.15 -15.38
N GLU A 211 -12.52 -0.85 -16.21
CA GLU A 211 -13.45 -1.36 -17.22
C GLU A 211 -14.66 -2.04 -16.58
N TYR A 212 -14.50 -2.74 -15.45
CA TYR A 212 -15.67 -3.27 -14.73
C TYR A 212 -16.59 -2.16 -14.20
N GLY A 213 -16.03 -1.03 -13.77
CA GLY A 213 -16.83 0.13 -13.41
C GLY A 213 -17.51 0.79 -14.61
N ARG A 214 -16.79 0.98 -15.72
CA ARG A 214 -17.32 1.63 -16.93
C ARG A 214 -18.32 0.78 -17.71
N TYR A 215 -18.07 -0.53 -17.85
CA TYR A 215 -18.91 -1.45 -18.61
C TYR A 215 -20.15 -1.88 -17.82
N PHE A 216 -20.00 -2.12 -16.52
CA PHE A 216 -21.08 -2.70 -15.71
C PHE A 216 -21.68 -1.73 -14.68
N GLY A 217 -21.16 -0.49 -14.59
CA GLY A 217 -21.63 0.50 -13.62
C GLY A 217 -21.26 0.18 -12.17
N MET A 218 -20.35 -0.78 -11.95
CA MET A 218 -19.94 -1.17 -10.60
C MET A 218 -19.18 -0.03 -9.91
N PRO A 219 -19.37 0.17 -8.59
CA PRO A 219 -18.65 1.19 -7.81
C PRO A 219 -17.19 0.78 -7.57
N THR A 220 -16.37 0.81 -8.62
CA THR A 220 -14.96 0.40 -8.59
C THR A 220 -14.00 1.58 -8.59
N ALA A 221 -12.86 1.44 -7.89
CA ALA A 221 -11.74 2.35 -8.02
C ALA A 221 -10.38 1.64 -7.95
N ALA A 222 -9.45 2.07 -8.81
CA ALA A 222 -8.05 1.71 -8.74
C ALA A 222 -7.26 2.82 -8.03
N PHE A 223 -6.65 2.51 -6.89
CA PHE A 223 -5.79 3.44 -6.16
C PHE A 223 -4.33 3.18 -6.49
N ARG A 224 -3.72 4.07 -7.27
CA ARG A 224 -2.32 3.99 -7.70
C ARG A 224 -1.42 4.49 -6.57
N GLY A 225 -1.05 3.55 -5.70
CA GLY A 225 -0.20 3.83 -4.54
C GLY A 225 1.24 4.17 -4.93
N GLY A 226 1.79 5.25 -4.36
CA GLY A 226 3.22 5.54 -4.35
C GLY A 226 3.96 4.61 -3.37
N CYS A 227 4.60 5.17 -2.35
CA CYS A 227 5.18 4.37 -1.27
C CYS A 227 4.22 4.28 -0.07
N LEU A 228 3.44 3.20 -0.06
CA LEU A 228 2.52 2.88 1.04
C LEU A 228 3.30 2.27 2.19
N THR A 229 3.15 2.82 3.40
CA THR A 229 4.01 2.47 4.52
C THR A 229 3.27 2.47 5.87
N GLY A 230 3.79 1.76 6.87
CA GLY A 230 3.19 1.70 8.21
C GLY A 230 3.90 0.69 9.11
N PRO A 231 3.52 0.62 10.40
CA PRO A 231 4.25 -0.13 11.43
C PRO A 231 4.07 -1.66 11.34
N HIS A 232 3.05 -2.13 10.65
CA HIS A 232 2.65 -3.54 10.60
C HIS A 232 3.04 -4.20 9.27
N HIS A 233 4.32 -4.10 8.93
CA HIS A 233 4.88 -4.60 7.69
C HIS A 233 5.94 -5.67 7.94
N SER A 234 5.80 -6.86 7.33
CA SER A 234 6.94 -7.77 7.11
C SER A 234 7.84 -7.20 6.00
N GLY A 235 8.48 -6.06 6.26
CA GLY A 235 9.38 -5.37 5.34
C GLY A 235 10.63 -6.20 5.05
N VAL A 236 10.98 -6.34 3.77
CA VAL A 236 12.15 -7.06 3.30
C VAL A 236 12.91 -6.21 2.29
N GLU A 237 14.17 -6.52 2.02
CA GLU A 237 15.03 -5.78 1.07
C GLU A 237 14.35 -5.53 -0.29
N LEU A 238 13.64 -6.54 -0.80
CA LEU A 238 12.94 -6.46 -2.08
C LEU A 238 11.58 -5.73 -2.01
N HIS A 239 11.02 -5.46 -0.82
CA HIS A 239 9.70 -4.84 -0.67
C HIS A 239 9.47 -4.22 0.74
N GLY A 240 9.10 -2.94 0.76
CA GLY A 240 8.82 -2.18 1.98
C GLY A 240 9.99 -1.28 2.40
N PHE A 241 10.45 -0.43 1.47
CA PHE A 241 11.62 0.44 1.59
C PHE A 241 11.79 1.06 2.99
N LEU A 242 10.84 1.89 3.43
CA LEU A 242 11.01 2.64 4.69
C LEU A 242 11.01 1.71 5.90
N SER A 243 10.13 0.71 5.93
CA SER A 243 10.09 -0.28 7.01
C SER A 243 11.38 -1.08 7.10
N TYR A 244 11.93 -1.52 5.96
CA TYR A 244 13.19 -2.26 5.91
C TYR A 244 14.37 -1.38 6.31
N LEU A 245 14.40 -0.11 5.86
CA LEU A 245 15.43 0.85 6.22
C LEU A 245 15.46 1.13 7.72
N VAL A 246 14.29 1.37 8.35
CA VAL A 246 14.20 1.55 9.81
C VAL A 246 14.69 0.31 10.55
N ALA A 247 14.31 -0.89 10.11
CA ALA A 247 14.76 -2.14 10.72
C ALA A 247 16.28 -2.31 10.63
N GLN A 248 16.89 -2.07 9.46
CA GLN A 248 18.35 -2.16 9.31
C GLN A 248 19.08 -1.07 10.08
N ALA A 249 18.53 0.15 10.15
CA ALA A 249 19.11 1.22 10.94
C ALA A 249 19.14 0.90 12.43
N ILE A 250 18.04 0.38 12.99
CA ILE A 250 17.95 0.01 14.42
C ILE A 250 18.90 -1.14 14.75
N ALA A 251 19.05 -2.09 13.83
CA ALA A 251 19.94 -3.24 13.96
C ALA A 251 21.41 -2.94 13.61
N GLU A 252 21.71 -1.74 13.08
CA GLU A 252 23.00 -1.40 12.46
C GLU A 252 23.43 -2.46 11.42
N GLY A 253 22.43 -3.04 10.74
CA GLY A 253 22.58 -4.11 9.77
C GLY A 253 22.89 -3.61 8.36
N PRO A 254 23.21 -4.51 7.42
CA PRO A 254 23.57 -4.15 6.06
C PRO A 254 22.38 -3.56 5.29
N TYR A 255 22.65 -2.55 4.47
CA TYR A 255 21.67 -2.01 3.53
C TYR A 255 22.37 -1.58 2.24
N THR A 256 21.95 -2.14 1.09
CA THR A 256 22.49 -1.78 -0.22
C THR A 256 21.70 -0.65 -0.86
N ILE A 257 22.37 0.44 -1.22
CA ILE A 257 21.84 1.52 -2.04
C ILE A 257 22.04 1.13 -3.50
N TYR A 258 20.94 1.10 -4.26
CA TYR A 258 20.95 0.80 -5.68
C TYR A 258 20.77 2.07 -6.50
N GLY A 259 21.85 2.49 -7.16
CA GLY A 259 21.83 3.58 -8.11
C GLY A 259 21.58 4.96 -7.50
N TYR A 260 21.64 5.96 -8.37
CA TYR A 260 21.32 7.37 -8.09
C TYR A 260 21.96 7.95 -6.82
N ASP A 261 23.09 7.39 -6.35
CA ASP A 261 23.77 7.77 -5.12
C ASP A 261 22.87 7.85 -3.86
N GLY A 262 21.75 7.11 -3.83
CA GLY A 262 20.78 7.17 -2.73
C GLY A 262 19.88 8.42 -2.75
N LYS A 263 19.92 9.20 -3.82
CA LYS A 263 19.16 10.45 -4.00
C LYS A 263 17.79 10.25 -4.63
N GLN A 264 17.39 9.01 -4.95
CA GLN A 264 16.07 8.71 -5.47
C GLN A 264 14.98 9.03 -4.45
N VAL A 265 13.90 9.69 -4.88
CA VAL A 265 12.86 10.25 -4.01
C VAL A 265 11.54 9.52 -4.15
N ARG A 266 10.91 9.22 -3.01
CA ARG A 266 9.53 8.73 -2.93
C ARG A 266 8.74 9.55 -1.92
N ASP A 267 7.47 9.75 -2.18
CA ASP A 267 6.51 10.24 -1.19
C ASP A 267 5.93 9.11 -0.34
N GLN A 268 5.95 9.32 0.97
CA GLN A 268 5.51 8.33 1.95
C GLN A 268 4.08 8.63 2.41
N ILE A 269 3.18 7.67 2.29
CA ILE A 269 1.83 7.74 2.87
C ILE A 269 1.60 6.64 3.88
N HIS A 270 1.07 7.02 5.04
CA HIS A 270 0.77 6.09 6.12
C HIS A 270 -0.42 5.18 5.79
N SER A 271 -0.37 3.92 6.23
CA SER A 271 -1.42 2.92 6.01
C SER A 271 -2.78 3.41 6.53
N ALA A 272 -2.81 4.11 7.67
CA ALA A 272 -4.04 4.70 8.20
C ALA A 272 -4.64 5.76 7.27
N ASP A 273 -3.80 6.60 6.64
CA ASP A 273 -4.27 7.59 5.66
C ASP A 273 -4.80 6.88 4.40
N VAL A 274 -4.14 5.81 3.96
CA VAL A 274 -4.60 4.96 2.84
C VAL A 274 -5.98 4.37 3.12
N VAL A 275 -6.17 3.75 4.28
CA VAL A 275 -7.46 3.13 4.65
C VAL A 275 -8.55 4.19 4.85
N SER A 276 -8.21 5.36 5.38
CA SER A 276 -9.17 6.46 5.49
C SER A 276 -9.61 6.99 4.11
N ALA A 277 -8.74 6.97 3.10
CA ALA A 277 -9.08 7.31 1.72
C ALA A 277 -10.02 6.25 1.11
N PHE A 278 -9.75 4.96 1.36
CA PHE A 278 -10.66 3.88 0.97
C PHE A 278 -12.05 4.05 1.58
N TRP A 279 -12.11 4.45 2.85
CA TRP A 279 -13.37 4.70 3.52
C TRP A 279 -14.10 5.94 2.99
N ALA A 280 -13.38 7.01 2.64
CA ALA A 280 -13.98 8.17 1.98
C ALA A 280 -14.61 7.77 0.63
N PHE A 281 -13.90 6.97 -0.18
CA PHE A 281 -14.46 6.43 -1.42
C PHE A 281 -15.67 5.53 -1.17
N ALA A 282 -15.61 4.62 -0.19
CA ALA A 282 -16.71 3.69 0.08
C ALA A 282 -18.01 4.38 0.54
N GLN A 283 -17.93 5.58 1.12
CA GLN A 283 -19.10 6.35 1.54
C GLN A 283 -19.79 7.08 0.38
N ASP A 284 -19.04 7.48 -0.65
CA ASP A 284 -19.53 8.16 -1.84
C ASP A 284 -18.78 7.61 -3.08
N PRO A 285 -19.08 6.36 -3.48
CA PRO A 285 -18.32 5.68 -4.51
C PRO A 285 -18.71 6.18 -5.90
N ARG A 286 -17.74 6.13 -6.81
CA ARG A 286 -17.90 6.47 -8.23
C ARG A 286 -17.46 5.27 -9.07
N PRO A 287 -18.12 4.98 -10.20
CA PRO A 287 -17.80 3.80 -11.00
C PRO A 287 -16.55 4.00 -11.87
N GLY A 288 -15.61 3.06 -11.80
CA GLY A 288 -14.46 2.99 -12.71
C GLY A 288 -13.43 4.08 -12.52
N GLU A 289 -13.32 4.63 -11.30
CA GLU A 289 -12.40 5.72 -11.01
C GLU A 289 -10.95 5.26 -10.85
N VAL A 290 -10.06 6.22 -11.06
CA VAL A 290 -8.62 6.07 -10.78
C VAL A 290 -8.21 7.22 -9.89
N TYR A 291 -7.49 6.91 -8.82
CA TYR A 291 -6.91 7.91 -7.94
C TYR A 291 -5.45 7.59 -7.69
N ASN A 292 -4.57 8.56 -7.88
CA ASN A 292 -3.24 8.49 -7.31
C ASN A 292 -3.33 8.66 -5.79
N LEU A 293 -2.53 7.88 -5.07
CA LEU A 293 -2.53 7.86 -3.62
C LEU A 293 -1.10 7.85 -3.08
N GLY A 294 -0.71 8.94 -2.42
CA GLY A 294 0.65 9.10 -1.91
C GLY A 294 0.79 10.26 -0.94
N GLY A 295 2.01 10.39 -0.42
CA GLY A 295 2.34 11.38 0.60
C GLY A 295 2.42 12.81 0.08
N GLY A 296 2.50 12.99 -1.24
CA GLY A 296 2.73 14.28 -1.88
C GLY A 296 4.12 14.85 -1.62
N LYS A 297 4.41 16.01 -2.23
CA LYS A 297 5.71 16.70 -2.12
C LYS A 297 6.14 16.93 -0.66
N GLN A 298 5.19 17.18 0.24
CA GLN A 298 5.43 17.43 1.66
C GLN A 298 5.94 16.20 2.45
N ASN A 299 5.66 14.98 1.99
CA ASN A 299 6.19 13.75 2.58
C ASN A 299 7.18 13.03 1.65
N ALA A 300 7.73 13.75 0.66
CA ALA A 300 8.71 13.21 -0.27
C ALA A 300 10.13 13.29 0.31
N ALA A 301 10.80 12.15 0.41
CA ALA A 301 12.18 12.09 0.88
C ALA A 301 13.02 11.14 0.02
N SER A 302 14.31 11.44 -0.07
CA SER A 302 15.29 10.51 -0.61
C SER A 302 15.65 9.41 0.40
N LEU A 303 16.38 8.39 -0.07
CA LEU A 303 16.91 7.36 0.81
C LEU A 303 17.84 7.97 1.85
N ILE A 304 18.76 8.84 1.45
CA ILE A 304 19.71 9.46 2.37
C ILE A 304 19.02 10.39 3.36
N GLU A 305 17.99 11.14 2.94
CA GLU A 305 17.17 11.94 3.85
C GLU A 305 16.45 11.08 4.90
N CYS A 306 15.94 9.90 4.50
CA CYS A 306 15.35 8.95 5.44
C CYS A 306 16.41 8.40 6.42
N VAL A 307 17.62 8.08 5.96
CA VAL A 307 18.73 7.63 6.83
C VAL A 307 19.05 8.68 7.88
N GLU A 308 19.21 9.95 7.49
CA GLU A 308 19.50 11.05 8.41
C GLU A 308 18.34 11.26 9.41
N ALA A 309 17.10 11.23 8.94
CA ALA A 309 15.92 11.37 9.77
C ALA A 309 15.82 10.27 10.84
N ILE A 310 16.15 9.02 10.49
CA ILE A 310 16.17 7.89 11.43
C ILE A 310 17.36 8.01 12.40
N ALA A 311 18.53 8.40 11.91
CA ALA A 311 19.73 8.58 12.73
C ALA A 311 19.53 9.67 13.79
N ALA A 312 18.87 10.78 13.43
CA ALA A 312 18.53 11.85 14.37
C ALA A 312 17.67 11.38 15.55
N ARG A 313 16.82 10.36 15.35
CA ARG A 313 15.90 9.81 16.36
C ARG A 313 16.51 8.69 17.19
N THR A 314 17.39 7.90 16.59
CA THR A 314 17.87 6.64 17.18
C THR A 314 19.34 6.68 17.60
N GLY A 315 20.11 7.62 17.04
CA GLY A 315 21.57 7.61 17.11
C GLY A 315 22.23 6.50 16.29
N LYS A 316 21.47 5.74 15.49
CA LYS A 316 21.93 4.56 14.77
C LYS A 316 21.79 4.73 13.26
N ARG A 317 22.62 4.00 12.51
CA ARG A 317 22.66 4.01 11.05
C ARG A 317 22.81 2.59 10.51
N PRO A 318 22.23 2.27 9.35
CA PRO A 318 22.52 1.01 8.69
C PRO A 318 23.96 1.02 8.16
N ALA A 319 24.56 -0.16 8.03
CA ALA A 319 25.83 -0.36 7.35
C ALA A 319 25.60 -0.28 5.82
N LEU A 320 25.80 0.91 5.25
CA LEU A 320 25.50 1.19 3.86
C LEU A 320 26.56 0.59 2.91
N THR A 321 26.10 -0.10 1.88
CA THR A 321 26.86 -0.48 0.68
C THR A 321 26.25 0.20 -0.54
N TYR A 322 27.03 0.37 -1.61
CA TYR A 322 26.54 1.00 -2.84
C TYR A 322 26.74 0.08 -4.04
N ASP A 323 25.68 -0.09 -4.81
CA ASP A 323 25.67 -0.69 -6.13
C ASP A 323 25.32 0.39 -7.16
N PRO A 324 26.21 0.71 -8.11
CA PRO A 324 25.94 1.73 -9.13
C PRO A 324 24.84 1.32 -10.13
N GLN A 325 24.41 0.06 -10.14
CA GLN A 325 23.36 -0.41 -11.02
C GLN A 325 21.97 0.02 -10.50
N ASN A 326 21.29 0.88 -11.27
CA ASN A 326 19.91 1.25 -11.00
C ASN A 326 18.97 0.03 -11.15
N ARG A 327 17.94 -0.03 -10.31
CA ARG A 327 16.85 -1.00 -10.49
C ARG A 327 16.08 -0.70 -11.78
N VAL A 328 15.75 -1.73 -12.53
CA VAL A 328 15.08 -1.60 -13.83
C VAL A 328 13.68 -1.03 -13.64
N GLY A 329 13.37 0.08 -14.31
CA GLY A 329 12.07 0.75 -14.20
C GLY A 329 11.88 1.51 -12.89
N ASP A 330 12.95 1.77 -12.13
CA ASP A 330 12.84 2.57 -10.93
C ASP A 330 12.70 4.07 -11.24
N HIS A 331 11.95 4.78 -10.41
CA HIS A 331 11.75 6.21 -10.59
C HIS A 331 12.91 6.97 -9.96
N ILE A 332 13.43 7.99 -10.64
CA ILE A 332 14.46 8.87 -10.05
C ILE A 332 13.81 9.74 -8.97
N CYS A 333 12.73 10.44 -9.33
CA CYS A 333 11.91 11.21 -8.40
C CYS A 333 10.44 10.88 -8.65
N TYR A 334 9.70 10.62 -7.57
CA TYR A 334 8.25 10.42 -7.62
C TYR A 334 7.62 11.00 -6.36
N TYR A 335 6.70 11.94 -6.55
CA TYR A 335 5.72 12.30 -5.54
C TYR A 335 4.37 12.52 -6.18
N THR A 336 3.32 12.25 -5.42
CA THR A 336 1.96 12.11 -5.91
C THR A 336 1.22 13.44 -5.88
N ASP A 337 0.58 13.79 -6.99
CA ASP A 337 -0.49 14.77 -6.96
C ASP A 337 -1.81 14.08 -6.55
N MET A 338 -2.38 14.56 -5.44
CA MET A 338 -3.61 14.06 -4.83
C MET A 338 -4.84 14.95 -5.15
N SER A 339 -4.68 15.94 -6.03
CA SER A 339 -5.70 16.98 -6.28
C SER A 339 -7.04 16.39 -6.70
N LYS A 340 -7.06 15.41 -7.62
CA LYS A 340 -8.28 14.74 -8.06
C LYS A 340 -9.04 14.08 -6.90
N PHE A 341 -8.34 13.32 -6.05
CA PHE A 341 -8.98 12.66 -4.91
C PHE A 341 -9.51 13.68 -3.90
N ARG A 342 -8.74 14.74 -3.61
CA ARG A 342 -9.16 15.81 -2.68
C ARG A 342 -10.33 16.63 -3.23
N GLU A 343 -10.43 16.83 -4.53
CA GLU A 343 -11.58 17.48 -5.17
C GLU A 343 -12.85 16.62 -5.02
N HIS A 344 -12.76 15.32 -5.25
CA HIS A 344 -13.88 14.40 -5.11
C HIS A 344 -14.29 14.16 -3.65
N TYR A 345 -13.32 14.21 -2.73
CA TYR A 345 -13.51 13.94 -1.30
C TYR A 345 -12.92 15.08 -0.43
N PRO A 346 -13.50 16.29 -0.47
CA PRO A 346 -12.92 17.47 0.19
C PRO A 346 -12.92 17.40 1.73
N GLY A 347 -13.65 16.46 2.32
CA GLY A 347 -13.60 16.18 3.76
C GLY A 347 -12.49 15.20 4.17
N TRP A 348 -11.75 14.64 3.22
CA TRP A 348 -10.62 13.78 3.51
C TRP A 348 -9.34 14.60 3.65
N GLU A 349 -8.57 14.31 4.69
CA GLU A 349 -7.29 14.96 4.97
C GLU A 349 -6.24 13.90 5.31
N GLN A 350 -5.03 14.09 4.76
CA GLN A 350 -3.87 13.31 5.14
C GLN A 350 -3.38 13.76 6.51
N ARG A 351 -3.28 12.84 7.48
CA ARG A 351 -2.97 13.18 8.87
C ARG A 351 -1.52 12.95 9.25
N TRP A 352 -0.84 12.05 8.55
CA TRP A 352 0.52 11.64 8.91
C TRP A 352 1.56 12.41 8.11
N SER A 353 2.39 13.17 8.82
CA SER A 353 3.63 13.73 8.27
C SER A 353 4.71 12.65 8.16
N LEU A 354 5.70 12.86 7.29
CA LEU A 354 6.86 11.98 7.19
C LEU A 354 7.53 11.73 8.56
N ASP A 355 7.69 12.79 9.36
CA ASP A 355 8.28 12.69 10.69
C ASP A 355 7.49 11.78 11.61
N ALA A 356 6.16 11.93 11.64
CA ALA A 356 5.27 11.10 12.47
C ALA A 356 5.30 9.62 12.03
N ILE A 357 5.37 9.36 10.72
CA ILE A 357 5.51 8.01 10.17
C ILE A 357 6.81 7.36 10.66
N ILE A 358 7.93 8.09 10.55
CA ILE A 358 9.24 7.57 10.99
C ILE A 358 9.25 7.33 12.51
N ASP A 359 8.70 8.26 13.30
CA ASP A 359 8.60 8.14 14.75
C ASP A 359 7.81 6.88 15.17
N GLU A 360 6.68 6.62 14.51
CA GLU A 360 5.88 5.43 14.82
C GLU A 360 6.61 4.14 14.47
N MET A 361 7.25 4.07 13.29
CA MET A 361 8.01 2.89 12.89
C MET A 361 9.17 2.60 13.83
N VAL A 362 9.93 3.65 14.20
CA VAL A 362 11.02 3.53 15.18
C VAL A 362 10.49 3.04 16.52
N GLY A 363 9.37 3.59 17.00
CA GLY A 363 8.72 3.20 18.25
C GLY A 363 8.27 1.73 18.25
N SER A 364 7.59 1.30 17.20
CA SER A 364 7.11 -0.07 16.98
C SER A 364 8.27 -1.08 16.97
N MET A 365 9.29 -0.85 16.14
CA MET A 365 10.38 -1.81 15.94
C MET A 365 11.34 -1.87 17.12
N SER A 366 11.51 -0.77 17.85
CA SER A 366 12.30 -0.74 19.08
C SER A 366 11.62 -1.52 20.21
N ALA A 367 10.28 -1.58 20.24
CA ALA A 367 9.55 -2.38 21.21
C ALA A 367 9.71 -3.88 20.93
N ALA A 368 9.63 -4.29 19.66
CA ALA A 368 9.81 -5.67 19.24
C ALA A 368 11.24 -6.23 19.48
N HIS A 369 12.29 -5.39 19.42
CA HIS A 369 13.66 -5.82 19.74
C HIS A 369 13.94 -6.00 21.25
N ARG A 370 13.06 -5.50 22.13
CA ARG A 370 13.21 -5.60 23.59
C ARG A 370 12.49 -6.81 24.19
N THR A 371 11.64 -7.47 23.41
CA THR A 371 10.92 -8.71 23.75
C THR A 371 11.60 -9.89 23.10
#